data_AF-A0A956HE28-F1
#
_entry.id   AF-A0A956HE28-F1
#
_cell.length_a   1.000
_cell.length_b   1.000
_cell.length_c   1.000
_cell.angle_alpha   90.00
_cell.angle_beta   90.00
_cell.angle_gamma   90.00
#
_symmetry.space_group_name_H-M   'P 1'
#
loop_
_entity.id
_entity.type
_entity.pdbx_description
1 polymer ?
#
loop_
_entity_poly.entity_id
_entity_poly.type
_entity_poly.pdbx_seq_one_letter_code
_entity_poly.pdbx_strand_id
1 'polypeptide(L)'
;LVVDRLDDAALDRYLAEHDAHLPARPILGLPWAATPDAAPPEDGAVRLVPPVAVIEREVAGGAERVCLTALGRRFRFPPAAAPLVEALASGAPQTIAALVDVGQGAFSTGEVCAFVGDLITCGLLAHEATNSDDF
;
A
#
# COMPACT_ATOMS: atom_id res chain seq x y z
N LEU A 1 23.71 -28.95 11.09
CA LEU A 1 22.61 -28.66 12.04
C LEU A 1 22.81 -27.23 12.52
N VAL A 2 22.31 -26.26 11.76
CA VAL A 2 22.42 -24.81 12.07
C VAL A 2 21.02 -24.22 11.88
N VAL A 3 20.10 -24.58 12.78
CA VAL A 3 18.75 -24.01 12.80
C VAL A 3 18.30 -23.67 14.23
N ASP A 4 19.14 -23.91 15.25
CA ASP A 4 18.69 -23.88 16.65
C ASP A 4 18.81 -22.50 17.33
N ARG A 5 19.07 -21.42 16.56
CA ARG A 5 19.21 -20.05 17.08
C ARG A 5 18.77 -18.97 16.07
N LEU A 6 17.62 -19.13 15.43
CA LEU A 6 16.92 -17.96 14.93
C LEU A 6 15.92 -17.55 16.00
N ASP A 7 16.09 -16.34 16.53
CA ASP A 7 15.05 -15.64 17.28
C ASP A 7 13.82 -15.49 16.37
N ASP A 8 12.64 -15.88 16.84
CA ASP A 8 11.39 -15.86 16.06
C ASP A 8 11.14 -14.45 15.50
N ALA A 9 11.45 -13.40 16.28
CA ALA A 9 11.32 -12.01 15.83
C ALA A 9 12.30 -11.63 14.71
N ALA A 10 13.47 -12.27 14.64
CA ALA A 10 14.44 -12.07 13.56
C ALA A 10 14.02 -12.83 12.29
N LEU A 11 13.44 -14.02 12.45
CA LEU A 11 12.86 -14.79 11.35
C LEU A 11 11.67 -14.04 10.75
N ASP A 12 10.75 -13.54 11.57
CA ASP A 12 9.59 -12.76 11.11
C ASP A 12 10.02 -11.51 10.35
N ARG A 13 11.02 -10.78 10.86
CA ARG A 13 11.59 -9.61 10.17
C ARG A 13 12.23 -10.00 8.84
N TYR A 14 12.98 -11.10 8.81
CA TYR A 14 13.62 -11.59 7.59
C TYR A 14 12.59 -12.03 6.55
N LEU A 15 11.54 -12.75 6.96
CA LEU A 15 10.45 -13.18 6.09
C LEU A 15 9.66 -11.96 5.57
N ALA A 16 9.38 -10.98 6.43
CA ALA A 16 8.70 -9.76 6.03
C ALA A 16 9.52 -8.94 5.02
N GLU A 17 10.83 -8.82 5.24
CA GLU A 17 11.75 -8.18 4.30
C GLU A 17 11.78 -8.95 2.98
N HIS A 18 11.97 -10.27 3.02
CA HIS A 18 12.03 -11.12 1.85
C HIS A 18 10.74 -11.07 1.03
N ASP A 19 9.59 -11.15 1.69
CA ASP A 19 8.27 -11.11 1.04
C ASP A 19 7.98 -9.74 0.43
N ALA A 20 8.47 -8.64 1.03
CA ALA A 20 8.39 -7.31 0.44
C ALA A 20 9.21 -7.16 -0.86
N HIS A 21 10.20 -8.03 -1.07
CA HIS A 21 11.00 -8.08 -2.30
C HIS A 21 10.42 -9.05 -3.35
N LEU A 22 9.39 -9.84 -3.01
CA LEU A 22 8.75 -10.70 -3.98
C LEU A 22 7.97 -9.88 -5.02
N PRO A 23 8.03 -10.28 -6.30
CA PRO A 23 7.22 -9.64 -7.33
C PRO A 23 5.73 -9.82 -7.02
N ALA A 24 4.96 -8.73 -7.14
CA ALA A 24 3.50 -8.79 -7.04
C ALA A 24 2.94 -9.83 -8.01
N ARG A 25 2.08 -10.71 -7.51
CA ARG A 25 1.26 -11.56 -8.38
C ARG A 25 0.11 -10.70 -8.91
N PRO A 26 -0.02 -10.51 -10.23
CA PRO A 26 -1.13 -9.74 -10.77
C PRO A 26 -2.44 -10.49 -10.50
N ILE A 27 -3.31 -9.89 -9.67
CA ILE A 27 -4.70 -10.31 -9.55
C ILE A 27 -5.46 -9.50 -10.59
N LEU A 28 -5.71 -10.11 -11.75
CA LEU A 28 -6.43 -9.48 -12.86
C LEU A 28 -7.93 -9.46 -12.55
N GLY A 29 -8.42 -8.35 -12.00
CA GLY A 29 -9.84 -8.01 -12.02
C GLY A 29 -10.24 -7.49 -13.41
N LEU A 30 -10.93 -8.32 -14.20
CA LEU A 30 -11.63 -7.88 -15.42
C LEU A 30 -12.76 -6.90 -15.04
N PRO A 31 -13.16 -5.89 -15.84
CA PRO A 31 -12.71 -5.46 -17.17
C PRO A 31 -11.94 -4.11 -17.20
N TRP A 32 -11.74 -3.46 -16.05
CA TRP A 32 -11.17 -2.09 -15.99
C TRP A 32 -9.66 -2.02 -16.26
N ALA A 33 -8.95 -3.15 -16.12
CA ALA A 33 -7.56 -3.29 -16.53
C ALA A 33 -7.32 -3.08 -18.04
N ALA A 34 -8.39 -2.98 -18.84
CA ALA A 34 -8.32 -2.73 -20.28
C ALA A 34 -8.28 -1.23 -20.66
N THR A 35 -8.51 -0.31 -19.72
CA THR A 35 -8.53 1.15 -19.97
C THR A 35 -7.58 1.89 -19.03
N PRO A 36 -6.32 2.13 -19.42
CA PRO A 36 -5.29 2.74 -18.56
C PRO A 36 -5.58 4.19 -18.14
N ASP A 37 -6.46 4.90 -18.85
CA ASP A 37 -6.83 6.30 -18.55
C ASP A 37 -8.11 6.44 -17.72
N ALA A 38 -8.75 5.33 -17.33
CA ALA A 38 -9.96 5.39 -16.51
C ALA A 38 -9.61 5.44 -15.02
N ALA A 39 -9.84 6.59 -14.38
CA ALA A 39 -9.82 6.67 -12.93
C ALA A 39 -10.90 5.74 -12.34
N PRO A 40 -10.63 5.08 -11.20
CA PRO A 40 -11.65 4.32 -10.49
C PRO A 40 -12.85 5.20 -10.12
N PRO A 41 -14.08 4.64 -10.10
CA PRO A 41 -15.24 5.35 -9.57
C PRO A 41 -15.01 5.71 -8.09
N GLU A 42 -15.71 6.73 -7.60
CA GLU A 42 -15.60 7.21 -6.21
C GLU A 42 -15.89 6.10 -5.16
N ASP A 43 -16.67 5.07 -5.55
CA ASP A 43 -16.98 3.88 -4.75
C ASP A 43 -16.01 2.69 -4.96
N GLY A 44 -14.91 2.90 -5.69
CA GLY A 44 -13.91 1.85 -5.94
C GLY A 44 -13.09 1.52 -4.69
N ALA A 45 -12.88 0.24 -4.42
CA ALA A 45 -11.94 -0.22 -3.41
C ALA A 45 -10.54 -0.42 -4.02
N VAL A 46 -9.49 -0.18 -3.24
CA VAL A 46 -8.10 -0.49 -3.61
C VAL A 46 -7.42 -1.33 -2.54
N ARG A 47 -6.53 -2.23 -2.97
CA ARG A 47 -5.71 -3.07 -2.08
C ARG A 47 -4.24 -3.02 -2.49
N LEU A 48 -3.36 -3.07 -1.50
CA LEU A 48 -1.92 -3.26 -1.72
C LEU A 48 -1.66 -4.61 -2.40
N VAL A 49 -0.96 -4.59 -3.53
CA VAL A 49 -0.67 -5.77 -4.38
C VAL A 49 0.47 -6.67 -3.88
N PRO A 50 1.58 -6.15 -3.28
CA PRO A 50 2.59 -7.00 -2.67
C PRO A 50 2.00 -7.70 -1.44
N PRO A 51 2.22 -9.03 -1.27
CA PRO A 51 1.65 -9.79 -0.17
C PRO A 51 2.16 -9.34 1.21
N VAL A 52 3.32 -8.66 1.27
CA VAL A 52 3.86 -8.04 2.47
C VAL A 52 4.46 -6.68 2.10
N ALA A 53 3.98 -5.60 2.72
CA ALA A 53 4.60 -4.29 2.63
C ALA A 53 5.12 -3.91 4.01
N VAL A 54 6.38 -3.46 4.08
CA VAL A 54 7.01 -3.09 5.35
C VAL A 54 6.97 -1.58 5.51
N ILE A 55 6.45 -1.10 6.64
CA ILE A 55 6.49 0.31 7.03
C ILE A 55 7.59 0.51 8.07
N GLU A 56 8.47 1.46 7.80
CA GLU A 56 9.50 1.89 8.75
C GLU A 56 9.46 3.41 8.93
N ARG A 57 9.73 3.87 10.15
CA ARG A 57 9.96 5.28 10.44
C ARG A 57 11.46 5.54 10.40
N GLU A 58 11.90 6.40 9.49
CA GLU A 58 13.30 6.76 9.31
C GLU A 58 13.50 8.23 9.70
N VAL A 59 14.50 8.52 10.52
CA VAL A 59 14.93 9.90 10.79
C VAL A 59 16.20 10.15 10.00
N ALA A 60 16.08 10.96 8.94
CA ALA A 60 17.20 11.31 8.07
C ALA A 60 17.37 12.83 8.05
N GLY A 61 18.55 13.32 8.43
CA GLY A 61 18.86 14.76 8.43
C GLY A 61 17.99 15.60 9.38
N GLY A 62 17.48 15.01 10.46
CA GLY A 62 16.65 15.70 11.46
C GLY A 62 15.15 15.78 11.12
N ALA A 63 14.71 15.17 10.01
CA ALA A 63 13.30 15.06 9.66
C ALA A 63 12.83 13.60 9.70
N GLU A 64 11.69 13.35 10.35
CA GLU A 64 11.02 12.05 10.33
C GLU A 64 10.37 11.79 8.96
N ARG A 65 10.52 10.57 8.44
CA ARG A 65 9.91 10.10 7.20
C ARG A 65 9.31 8.72 7.40
N VAL A 66 8.24 8.47 6.65
CA VAL A 66 7.62 7.14 6.58
C VAL A 66 8.13 6.46 5.33
N CYS A 67 8.73 5.29 5.49
CA CYS A 67 9.23 4.48 4.40
C CYS A 67 8.32 3.29 4.20
N LEU A 68 7.82 3.11 2.98
CA LEU A 68 7.12 1.91 2.54
C LEU A 68 8.06 1.11 1.64
N THR A 69 8.35 -0.14 2.02
CA THR A 69 9.07 -1.07 1.16
C THR A 69 8.07 -2.06 0.57
N ALA A 70 7.98 -2.07 -0.76
CA ALA A 70 7.06 -2.90 -1.51
C ALA A 70 7.63 -3.15 -2.92
N LEU A 71 7.47 -4.36 -3.46
CA LEU A 71 8.00 -4.77 -4.77
C LEU A 71 9.53 -4.60 -4.87
N GLY A 72 10.26 -4.79 -3.77
CA GLY A 72 11.70 -4.57 -3.70
C GLY A 72 12.11 -3.11 -3.93
N ARG A 73 11.17 -2.16 -3.80
CA ARG A 73 11.40 -0.72 -3.92
C ARG A 73 11.03 -0.04 -2.61
N ARG A 74 11.82 0.95 -2.23
CA ARG A 74 11.59 1.79 -1.04
C ARG A 74 11.03 3.15 -1.46
N PHE A 75 9.83 3.45 -0.98
CA PHE A 75 9.14 4.72 -1.19
C PHE A 75 9.20 5.53 0.10
N ARG A 76 9.49 6.83 -0.01
CA ARG A 76 9.65 7.72 1.15
C ARG A 76 8.58 8.80 1.10
N PHE A 77 7.86 8.94 2.21
CA PHE A 77 6.77 9.88 2.36
C PHE A 77 7.02 10.86 3.50
N PRO A 78 6.43 12.07 3.42
CA PRO A 78 6.42 12.99 4.54
C PRO A 78 5.68 12.35 5.74
N PRO A 79 5.98 12.78 6.98
CA PRO A 79 5.38 12.20 8.18
C PRO A 79 3.86 12.40 8.22
N ALA A 80 3.34 13.47 7.59
CA ALA A 80 1.92 13.71 7.45
C ALA A 80 1.18 12.57 6.73
N ALA A 81 1.84 11.85 5.82
CA ALA A 81 1.24 10.75 5.06
C ALA A 81 1.26 9.40 5.81
N ALA A 82 1.81 9.34 7.03
CA ALA A 82 1.86 8.11 7.83
C ALA A 82 0.49 7.41 7.93
N PRO A 83 -0.62 8.10 8.27
CA PRO A 83 -1.91 7.45 8.46
C PRO A 83 -2.43 6.79 7.18
N LEU A 84 -2.20 7.44 6.02
CA LEU A 84 -2.60 6.90 4.72
C LEU A 84 -1.80 5.63 4.38
N VAL A 85 -0.48 5.66 4.57
CA VAL A 85 0.40 4.53 4.29
C VAL A 85 0.10 3.36 5.23
N GLU A 86 -0.13 3.62 6.51
CA GLU A 86 -0.50 2.63 7.52
C GLU A 86 -1.86 1.98 7.22
N ALA A 87 -2.87 2.77 6.83
CA ALA A 87 -4.18 2.26 6.44
C ALA A 87 -4.09 1.32 5.23
N LEU A 88 -3.31 1.67 4.22
CA LEU A 88 -3.10 0.82 3.04
C LEU A 88 -2.34 -0.46 3.40
N ALA A 89 -1.30 -0.38 4.22
CA ALA A 89 -0.47 -1.53 4.59
C ALA A 89 -1.19 -2.56 5.48
N SER A 90 -2.35 -2.23 6.03
CA SER A 90 -3.22 -3.19 6.71
C SER A 90 -3.64 -4.37 5.82
N GLY A 91 -3.52 -4.22 4.49
CA GLY A 91 -3.89 -5.25 3.50
C GLY A 91 -5.40 -5.41 3.30
N ALA A 92 -6.20 -4.67 4.08
CA ALA A 92 -7.65 -4.55 3.88
C ALA A 92 -7.93 -3.61 2.69
N PRO A 93 -9.02 -3.85 1.94
CA PRO A 93 -9.48 -2.91 0.92
C PRO A 93 -9.80 -1.57 1.57
N GLN A 94 -9.28 -0.47 1.01
CA GLN A 94 -9.60 0.88 1.45
C GLN A 94 -10.39 1.59 0.36
N THR A 95 -11.46 2.28 0.75
CA THR A 95 -12.18 3.19 -0.15
C THR A 95 -11.49 4.56 -0.15
N ILE A 96 -11.67 5.33 -1.22
CA ILE A 96 -11.14 6.70 -1.27
C ILE A 96 -11.72 7.55 -0.13
N ALA A 97 -13.01 7.40 0.18
CA ALA A 97 -13.64 8.09 1.30
C ALA A 97 -12.98 7.77 2.65
N ALA A 98 -12.69 6.49 2.93
CA ALA A 98 -12.00 6.10 4.15
C ALA A 98 -10.58 6.67 4.24
N LEU A 99 -9.86 6.72 3.10
CA LEU A 99 -8.53 7.35 3.05
C LEU A 99 -8.60 8.86 3.25
N VAL A 100 -9.61 9.52 2.68
CA VAL A 100 -9.86 10.95 2.90
C VAL A 100 -10.12 11.21 4.37
N ASP A 101 -10.95 10.39 5.02
CA ASP A 101 -11.24 10.47 6.44
C ASP A 101 -9.99 10.28 7.32
N VAL A 102 -9.15 9.30 6.99
CA VAL A 102 -7.88 9.06 7.68
C VAL A 102 -6.88 10.20 7.46
N GLY A 103 -6.91 10.86 6.30
CA GLY A 103 -6.07 12.00 5.96
C GLY A 103 -6.62 13.37 6.40
N GLN A 104 -7.80 13.41 7.04
CA GLN A 104 -8.46 14.67 7.41
C GLN A 104 -7.54 15.56 8.26
N GLY A 105 -7.48 16.84 7.90
CA GLY A 105 -6.66 17.84 8.57
C GLY A 105 -5.21 17.93 8.07
N ALA A 106 -4.72 16.94 7.33
CA ALA A 106 -3.40 16.96 6.71
C ALA A 106 -3.43 17.07 5.17
N PHE A 107 -4.47 16.51 4.53
CA PHE A 107 -4.63 16.51 3.08
C PHE A 107 -6.06 16.86 2.67
N SER A 108 -6.19 17.51 1.53
CA SER A 108 -7.45 17.66 0.81
C SER A 108 -7.83 16.38 0.06
N THR A 109 -9.11 16.24 -0.29
CA THR A 109 -9.60 15.12 -1.11
C THR A 109 -8.82 14.98 -2.41
N GLY A 110 -8.50 16.09 -3.09
CA GLY A 110 -7.73 16.07 -4.33
C GLY A 110 -6.31 15.55 -4.15
N GLU A 111 -5.66 15.87 -3.03
CA GLU A 111 -4.32 15.37 -2.70
C GLU A 111 -4.33 13.88 -2.37
N VAL A 112 -5.36 13.39 -1.68
CA VAL A 112 -5.53 11.95 -1.42
C VAL A 112 -5.76 11.18 -2.72
N CYS A 113 -6.60 11.69 -3.62
CA CYS A 113 -6.81 11.07 -4.93
C CYS A 113 -5.53 11.06 -5.78
N ALA A 114 -4.77 12.15 -5.79
CA ALA A 114 -3.48 12.22 -6.49
C ALA A 114 -2.48 11.21 -5.92
N PHE A 115 -2.38 11.12 -4.58
CA PHE A 115 -1.54 10.16 -3.89
C PHE A 115 -1.90 8.71 -4.26
N VAL A 116 -3.19 8.36 -4.26
CA VAL A 116 -3.65 7.02 -4.68
C VAL A 116 -3.32 6.76 -6.15
N GLY A 117 -3.52 7.73 -7.03
CA GLY A 117 -3.16 7.64 -8.45
C GLY A 117 -1.66 7.38 -8.68
N ASP A 118 -0.79 8.07 -7.93
CA ASP A 118 0.66 7.86 -7.99
C ASP A 118 1.04 6.44 -7.55
N LEU A 119 0.40 5.92 -6.50
CA LEU A 119 0.64 4.55 -6.03
C LEU A 119 0.14 3.49 -7.00
N ILE A 120 -1.01 3.69 -7.65
CA ILE A 120 -1.51 2.81 -8.73
C ILE A 120 -0.53 2.82 -9.91
N THR A 121 -0.06 4.00 -10.32
CA THR A 121 0.92 4.15 -11.41
C THR A 121 2.23 3.44 -11.08
N CYS A 122 2.63 3.41 -9.81
CA CYS A 122 3.80 2.67 -9.33
C CYS A 122 3.57 1.15 -9.21
N GLY A 123 2.36 0.66 -9.46
CA GLY A 123 1.96 -0.75 -9.32
C GLY A 123 1.80 -1.22 -7.88
N LEU A 124 1.71 -0.29 -6.91
CA LEU A 124 1.62 -0.61 -5.49
C LEU A 124 0.18 -0.91 -5.05
N LEU A 125 -0.79 -0.30 -5.71
CA LEU A 125 -2.21 -0.51 -5.47
C LEU A 125 -2.86 -1.13 -6.70
N ALA A 126 -3.77 -2.07 -6.48
CA ALA A 126 -4.71 -2.54 -7.49
C ALA A 126 -6.13 -2.17 -7.07
N HIS A 127 -6.98 -1.97 -8.07
CA HIS A 127 -8.41 -1.89 -7.84
C HIS A 127 -8.96 -3.24 -7.42
N GLU A 128 -9.69 -3.23 -6.32
CA GLU A 128 -10.57 -4.32 -5.93
C GLU A 128 -11.95 -4.00 -6.51
N ALA A 129 -12.36 -4.78 -7.49
CA ALA A 129 -13.75 -4.74 -7.93
C ALA A 129 -14.59 -5.24 -6.76
N THR A 130 -15.36 -4.35 -6.15
CA THR A 130 -16.44 -4.75 -5.26
C THR A 130 -17.40 -5.57 -6.13
N ASN A 131 -17.29 -6.90 -6.09
CA ASN A 131 -18.27 -7.78 -6.69
C ASN A 131 -19.59 -7.56 -5.94
N SER A 132 -20.36 -6.59 -6.41
CA SER A 132 -21.79 -6.45 -6.11
C SER A 132 -22.54 -7.49 -6.95
N ASP A 133 -22.24 -8.77 -6.74
CA ASP A 133 -23.05 -9.89 -7.21
C ASP A 133 -23.42 -10.72 -5.97
N ASP A 134 -24.35 -10.15 -5.19
CA ASP A 134 -25.21 -10.90 -4.28
C ASP A 134 -26.64 -10.50 -4.64
N PHE A 135 -27.25 -11.29 -5.54
CA PHE A 135 -28.68 -11.33 -5.84
C PHE A 135 -29.18 -12.75 -5.63
#